data_AF-A0A517ZIV5-F1
#
_entry.id   AF-A0A517ZIV5-F1
#
_cell.length_a   1.000
_cell.length_b   1.000
_cell.length_c   1.000
_cell.angle_alpha   90.00
_cell.angle_beta   90.00
_cell.angle_gamma   90.00
#
_symmetry.space_group_name_H-M   'P 1'
#
loop_
_entity.id
_entity.type
_entity.pdbx_description
1 polymer ?
#
loop_
_entity_poly.entity_id
_entity_poly.type
_entity_poly.pdbx_seq_one_letter_code
_entity_poly.pdbx_strand_id
1 'polypeptide(L)'
;MPRWISIRWFVLTLAVCGKLQGADRNDIDFPELLKIAERYDLPLPPEKAPLILAYTDRTTLTGDSSTSHDPGIYRPAFLLEKLPNGQARVLMGWNTTVVSTDADHRPSTRPYSLQPQQAKPKGYVLECNNMSSFVTALQLAQRSEMEKAKDIWEQVNAAEYFETRNAGEDLGEYRANPQVLLAHGLYLHLYEAVLPANADMKTILKKLFQLKREYPDLFSDDEDLYYPYRRTRFVRDLGLTIAAETAPEGSVEALLIGWGNQNNKFWHLGFFDDHNIDSARPAREIFLMGAKVFPELNRLSKDQRLTRQLDWAFVMRRPAERIRLGQLATQLSEVMAGSQKSETATSLGKQKGWEKEFFEKAAVDLENRRISGFHEVPLWILGQKYPQSLMTICSKIPSRASRDARLFELAETVANSKLTSKEKTEALVGMSERLSDYSRKRSVLQQLARVNEERCIELLQPVLAQLPKDVNETYWTCEAAGYTHVVMQLQNDRIWKDYLEVAKHSAVGLRMEIMDPMNYSYIKDENRNRRLAFLASFLDDTEIRDPSIDAAKYEGPCAAFTFGKITVRDFAAMKIASVLDLEERPDEFWTQDQWSQLRQRVRTALNREDLPTLTP
;
A
#
# COMPACT_ATOMS: atom_id res chain seq x y z
N MET A 1 33.99 18.59 -15.68
CA MET A 1 34.69 17.29 -15.51
C MET A 1 34.42 16.43 -16.74
N PRO A 2 35.44 15.82 -17.39
CA PRO A 2 35.34 15.51 -18.82
C PRO A 2 34.91 14.07 -19.14
N ARG A 3 34.21 13.97 -20.29
CA ARG A 3 33.49 12.86 -20.94
C ARG A 3 34.28 11.57 -21.28
N TRP A 4 35.39 11.26 -20.60
CA TRP A 4 36.27 10.14 -20.96
C TRP A 4 36.00 8.81 -20.21
N ILE A 5 35.01 8.76 -19.30
CA ILE A 5 34.69 7.55 -18.52
C ILE A 5 33.64 6.64 -19.22
N SER A 6 32.85 7.14 -20.19
CA SER A 6 31.76 6.33 -20.78
C SER A 6 32.22 5.26 -21.78
N ILE A 7 33.36 5.44 -22.46
CA ILE A 7 33.82 4.49 -23.50
C ILE A 7 34.44 3.23 -22.87
N ARG A 8 35.07 3.33 -21.69
CA ARG A 8 35.61 2.16 -20.98
C ARG A 8 34.52 1.25 -20.40
N TRP A 9 33.40 1.81 -19.96
CA TRP A 9 32.24 1.00 -19.55
C TRP A 9 31.62 0.26 -20.74
N PHE A 10 31.48 0.93 -21.89
CA PHE A 10 30.87 0.32 -23.09
C PHE A 10 31.69 -0.85 -23.67
N VAL A 11 33.03 -0.75 -23.63
CA VAL A 11 33.92 -1.83 -24.10
C VAL A 11 34.03 -2.97 -23.08
N LEU A 12 33.90 -2.70 -21.77
CA LEU A 12 33.84 -3.76 -20.76
C LEU A 12 32.51 -4.54 -20.83
N THR A 13 31.39 -3.88 -21.11
CA THR A 13 30.09 -4.55 -21.29
C THR A 13 30.10 -5.47 -22.51
N LEU A 14 30.69 -5.04 -23.63
CA LEU A 14 30.82 -5.88 -24.83
C LEU A 14 31.77 -7.08 -24.64
N ALA A 15 32.83 -6.93 -23.83
CA ALA A 15 33.75 -8.03 -23.52
C ALA A 15 33.19 -9.06 -22.52
N VAL A 16 32.26 -8.65 -21.64
CA VAL A 16 31.54 -9.57 -20.73
C VAL A 16 30.39 -10.28 -21.44
N CYS A 17 29.67 -9.61 -22.36
CA CYS A 17 28.65 -10.26 -23.18
C CYS A 17 29.22 -11.31 -24.15
N GLY A 18 30.47 -11.16 -24.60
CA GLY A 18 31.11 -12.10 -25.53
C GLY A 18 31.51 -13.46 -24.92
N LYS A 19 31.56 -13.60 -23.59
CA LYS A 19 31.93 -14.86 -22.91
C LYS A 19 30.76 -15.73 -22.45
N LEU A 20 29.51 -15.27 -22.58
CA LEU A 20 28.31 -16.05 -22.22
C LEU A 20 27.71 -16.84 -23.40
N GLN A 21 28.27 -16.75 -24.61
CA GLN A 21 27.76 -17.44 -25.81
C GLN A 21 28.18 -18.92 -25.94
N GLY A 22 28.72 -19.53 -24.88
CA GLY A 22 29.21 -20.91 -24.90
C GLY A 22 28.71 -21.80 -23.77
N ALA A 23 27.66 -21.41 -23.03
CA ALA A 23 26.95 -22.38 -22.22
C ALA A 23 26.27 -23.34 -23.20
N ASP A 24 26.74 -24.59 -23.25
CA ASP A 24 26.02 -25.69 -23.90
C ASP A 24 24.55 -25.54 -23.53
N ARG A 25 23.68 -25.45 -24.53
CA ARG A 25 22.24 -25.42 -24.32
C ARG A 25 21.88 -26.76 -23.68
N ASN A 26 21.92 -26.81 -22.36
CA ASN A 26 21.57 -28.01 -21.61
C ASN A 26 20.13 -28.36 -21.98
N ASP A 27 19.97 -29.46 -22.73
CA ASP A 27 18.66 -30.02 -22.99
C ASP A 27 17.98 -30.31 -21.65
N ILE A 28 16.76 -29.80 -21.51
CA ILE A 28 15.96 -29.99 -20.30
C ILE A 28 15.42 -31.43 -20.26
N ASP A 29 15.77 -32.17 -19.21
CA ASP A 29 15.23 -33.51 -18.96
C ASP A 29 13.84 -33.41 -18.31
N PHE A 30 12.83 -33.15 -19.14
CA PHE A 30 11.44 -33.11 -18.68
C PHE A 30 11.02 -34.40 -17.94
N PRO A 31 11.25 -35.62 -18.44
CA PRO A 31 10.88 -36.84 -17.72
C PRO A 31 11.33 -36.89 -16.26
N GLU A 32 12.56 -36.49 -15.96
CA GLU A 32 13.05 -36.47 -14.58
C GLU A 32 12.40 -35.36 -13.74
N LEU A 33 12.22 -34.16 -14.32
CA LEU A 33 11.53 -33.06 -13.65
C LEU A 33 10.06 -33.40 -13.34
N LEU A 34 9.39 -34.14 -14.22
CA LEU A 34 8.01 -34.58 -14.01
C LEU A 34 7.87 -35.55 -12.85
N LYS A 35 8.84 -36.48 -12.63
CA LYS A 35 8.86 -37.35 -11.45
C LYS A 35 8.99 -36.56 -10.14
N ILE A 36 9.77 -35.48 -10.16
CA ILE A 36 9.90 -34.57 -9.01
C ILE A 36 8.56 -33.85 -8.81
N ALA A 37 8.02 -33.25 -9.87
CA ALA A 37 6.75 -32.53 -9.82
C ALA A 37 5.57 -33.38 -9.30
N GLU A 38 5.45 -34.62 -9.76
CA GLU A 38 4.42 -35.58 -9.31
C GLU A 38 4.53 -35.86 -7.81
N ARG A 39 5.75 -36.05 -7.30
CA ARG A 39 6.00 -36.33 -5.88
C ARG A 39 5.53 -35.21 -4.93
N TYR A 40 5.52 -33.96 -5.43
CA TYR A 40 5.10 -32.79 -4.66
C TYR A 40 3.69 -32.31 -5.00
N ASP A 41 2.93 -33.06 -5.79
CA ASP A 41 1.59 -32.75 -6.26
C ASP A 41 1.52 -31.44 -7.06
N LEU A 42 2.39 -31.28 -8.06
CA LEU A 42 2.31 -30.14 -8.98
C LEU A 42 0.88 -30.06 -9.58
N PRO A 43 0.18 -28.92 -9.47
CA PRO A 43 -1.16 -28.81 -10.00
C PRO A 43 -1.13 -28.95 -11.52
N LEU A 44 -2.02 -29.76 -12.05
CA LEU A 44 -2.16 -29.98 -13.48
C LEU A 44 -3.38 -29.21 -14.00
N PRO A 45 -3.25 -28.52 -15.15
CA PRO A 45 -4.41 -27.95 -15.81
C PRO A 45 -5.31 -29.09 -16.32
N PRO A 46 -6.64 -28.86 -16.44
CA PRO A 46 -7.51 -29.77 -17.17
C PRO A 46 -6.96 -30.05 -18.58
N GLU A 47 -7.10 -31.29 -19.06
CA GLU A 47 -6.54 -31.75 -20.34
C GLU A 47 -6.91 -30.82 -21.52
N LYS A 48 -8.14 -30.28 -21.49
CA LYS A 48 -8.69 -29.40 -22.54
C LYS A 48 -8.50 -27.90 -22.27
N ALA A 49 -7.89 -27.51 -21.15
CA ALA A 49 -7.65 -26.10 -20.86
C ALA A 49 -6.64 -25.52 -21.86
N PRO A 50 -6.98 -24.46 -22.62
CA PRO A 50 -6.06 -23.92 -23.61
C PRO A 50 -4.94 -23.11 -22.96
N LEU A 51 -3.73 -23.20 -23.55
CA LEU A 51 -2.62 -22.31 -23.23
C LEU A 51 -2.91 -20.91 -23.78
N ILE A 52 -2.74 -19.89 -22.94
CA ILE A 52 -2.99 -18.48 -23.23
C ILE A 52 -1.86 -17.61 -22.68
N LEU A 53 -1.91 -16.31 -22.98
CA LEU A 53 -1.18 -15.28 -22.25
C LEU A 53 -2.16 -14.60 -21.28
N ALA A 54 -1.86 -14.65 -19.98
CA ALA A 54 -2.66 -14.02 -18.94
C ALA A 54 -2.00 -12.72 -18.48
N TYR A 55 -2.79 -11.65 -18.39
CA TYR A 55 -2.30 -10.34 -17.95
C TYR A 55 -1.85 -10.40 -16.48
N THR A 56 -0.71 -9.80 -16.18
CA THR A 56 -0.09 -9.91 -14.85
C THR A 56 -0.42 -8.77 -13.91
N ASP A 57 -1.35 -7.87 -14.24
CA ASP A 57 -1.62 -6.59 -13.53
C ASP A 57 -0.50 -5.53 -13.60
N ARG A 58 0.55 -5.80 -14.39
CA ARG A 58 1.72 -4.92 -14.50
C ARG A 58 1.86 -4.36 -15.90
N THR A 59 2.51 -3.21 -15.98
CA THR A 59 2.93 -2.58 -17.22
C THR A 59 4.44 -2.35 -17.20
N THR A 60 5.07 -2.16 -18.35
CA THR A 60 6.49 -1.80 -18.43
C THR A 60 6.63 -0.38 -18.96
N LEU A 61 7.42 0.45 -18.26
CA LEU A 61 7.64 1.85 -18.63
C LEU A 61 8.32 1.92 -20.00
N THR A 62 7.67 2.58 -20.94
CA THR A 62 8.24 2.84 -22.27
C THR A 62 9.12 4.09 -22.32
N GLY A 63 9.23 4.82 -21.21
CA GLY A 63 10.06 6.04 -21.08
C GLY A 63 9.30 7.34 -21.34
N ASP A 64 8.04 7.26 -21.75
CA ASP A 64 7.14 8.40 -21.81
C ASP A 64 6.52 8.63 -20.42
N SER A 65 6.27 9.88 -20.03
CA SER A 65 5.92 10.31 -18.66
C SER A 65 4.58 9.78 -18.13
N SER A 66 3.92 8.89 -18.86
CA SER A 66 2.58 8.39 -18.58
C SER A 66 2.52 6.86 -18.61
N THR A 67 1.98 6.30 -17.53
CA THR A 67 1.81 4.85 -17.35
C THR A 67 0.53 4.31 -18.00
N SER A 68 -0.42 5.17 -18.38
CA SER A 68 -1.75 4.78 -18.89
C SER A 68 -1.69 4.08 -20.25
N HIS A 69 -0.58 4.20 -20.97
CA HIS A 69 -0.38 3.57 -22.28
C HIS A 69 0.76 2.57 -22.30
N ASP A 70 1.40 2.31 -21.16
CA ASP A 70 2.46 1.32 -21.11
C ASP A 70 1.94 -0.08 -21.52
N PRO A 71 2.74 -0.85 -22.26
CA PRO A 71 2.35 -2.18 -22.67
C PRO A 71 2.16 -3.07 -21.46
N GLY A 72 1.04 -3.80 -21.47
CA GLY A 72 0.72 -4.74 -20.41
C GLY A 72 1.68 -5.93 -20.43
N ILE A 73 2.07 -6.42 -19.26
CA ILE A 73 2.92 -7.61 -19.12
C ILE A 73 2.01 -8.84 -19.05
N TYR A 74 2.34 -9.88 -19.82
CA TYR A 74 1.57 -11.13 -19.87
C TYR A 74 2.47 -12.34 -19.69
N ARG A 75 1.93 -13.39 -19.06
CA ARG A 75 2.63 -14.65 -18.80
C ARG A 75 1.89 -15.85 -19.42
N PRO A 76 2.61 -16.91 -19.84
CA PRO A 76 1.99 -18.18 -20.21
C PRO A 76 1.19 -18.78 -19.05
N ALA A 77 -0.08 -19.12 -19.30
CA ALA A 77 -0.98 -19.72 -18.32
C ALA A 77 -2.03 -20.61 -19.01
N PHE A 78 -2.72 -21.45 -18.25
CA PHE A 78 -3.85 -22.24 -18.76
C PHE A 78 -5.18 -21.57 -18.38
N LEU A 79 -6.05 -21.37 -19.36
CA LEU A 79 -7.39 -20.85 -19.12
C LEU A 79 -8.29 -21.94 -18.54
N LEU A 80 -8.75 -21.75 -17.30
CA LEU A 80 -9.65 -22.68 -16.63
C LEU A 80 -11.12 -22.31 -16.90
N GLU A 81 -11.44 -21.01 -16.84
CA GLU A 81 -12.80 -20.52 -16.99
C GLU A 81 -12.82 -19.04 -17.43
N LYS A 82 -13.76 -18.67 -18.30
CA LYS A 82 -14.07 -17.26 -18.58
C LYS A 82 -15.22 -16.81 -17.69
N LEU A 83 -15.04 -15.72 -16.98
CA LEU A 83 -16.04 -15.19 -16.04
C LEU A 83 -16.91 -14.11 -16.74
N PRO A 84 -18.14 -13.84 -16.23
CA PRO A 84 -19.13 -12.99 -16.90
C PRO A 84 -18.74 -11.51 -17.10
N ASN A 85 -17.69 -11.02 -16.44
CA ASN A 85 -17.23 -9.63 -16.42
C ASN A 85 -15.93 -9.40 -17.20
N GLY A 86 -15.58 -10.29 -18.12
CA GLY A 86 -14.31 -10.21 -18.85
C GLY A 86 -13.08 -10.64 -18.05
N GLN A 87 -13.26 -11.06 -16.79
CA GLN A 87 -12.20 -11.74 -16.04
C GLN A 87 -12.01 -13.18 -16.54
N ALA A 88 -10.86 -13.76 -16.21
CA ALA A 88 -10.56 -15.15 -16.49
C ALA A 88 -9.94 -15.81 -15.25
N ARG A 89 -10.39 -17.03 -14.96
CA ARG A 89 -9.72 -17.90 -14.00
C ARG A 89 -8.66 -18.70 -14.74
N VAL A 90 -7.41 -18.59 -14.29
CA VAL A 90 -6.25 -19.19 -14.96
C VAL A 90 -5.39 -19.96 -13.98
N LEU A 91 -4.77 -21.04 -14.44
CA LEU A 91 -3.65 -21.69 -13.75
C LEU A 91 -2.35 -21.10 -14.28
N MET A 92 -1.67 -20.31 -13.44
CA MET A 92 -0.40 -19.66 -13.75
C MET A 92 0.68 -20.23 -12.83
N GLY A 93 1.51 -21.13 -13.37
CA GLY A 93 2.42 -21.95 -12.55
C GLY A 93 1.65 -22.81 -11.55
N TRP A 94 1.95 -22.69 -10.26
CA TRP A 94 1.24 -23.41 -9.20
C TRP A 94 -0.11 -22.83 -8.80
N ASN A 95 -0.40 -21.59 -9.17
CA ASN A 95 -1.51 -20.85 -8.56
C ASN A 95 -2.68 -20.74 -9.53
N THR A 96 -3.87 -21.08 -9.04
CA THR A 96 -5.11 -20.65 -9.68
C THR A 96 -5.40 -19.22 -9.26
N THR A 97 -5.49 -18.30 -10.21
CA THR A 97 -5.77 -16.89 -9.96
C THR A 97 -6.86 -16.39 -10.89
N VAL A 98 -7.54 -15.32 -10.48
CA VAL A 98 -8.47 -14.59 -11.34
C VAL A 98 -7.73 -13.37 -11.88
N VAL A 99 -7.58 -13.30 -13.20
CA VAL A 99 -7.04 -12.12 -13.89
C VAL A 99 -8.17 -11.25 -14.41
N SER A 100 -8.04 -9.94 -14.24
CA SER A 100 -9.01 -8.94 -14.67
C SER A 100 -8.48 -8.08 -15.80
N THR A 101 -9.39 -7.49 -16.57
CA THR A 101 -9.07 -6.31 -17.36
C THR A 101 -8.65 -5.20 -16.40
N ASP A 102 -7.60 -4.46 -16.74
CA ASP A 102 -7.19 -3.32 -15.93
C ASP A 102 -8.05 -2.09 -16.19
N ALA A 103 -7.67 -1.01 -15.49
CA ALA A 103 -8.18 0.34 -15.65
C ALA A 103 -8.19 0.87 -17.10
N ASP A 104 -7.29 0.37 -17.95
CA ASP A 104 -7.09 0.83 -19.33
C ASP A 104 -7.72 -0.14 -20.34
N HIS A 105 -8.62 -1.01 -19.87
CA HIS A 105 -9.33 -2.02 -20.66
C HIS A 105 -8.40 -3.00 -21.40
N ARG A 106 -7.18 -3.24 -20.90
CA ARG A 106 -6.33 -4.29 -21.46
C ARG A 106 -7.02 -5.65 -21.27
N PRO A 107 -7.04 -6.52 -22.27
CA PRO A 107 -7.73 -7.80 -22.16
C PRO A 107 -7.08 -8.66 -21.08
N SER A 108 -7.88 -9.28 -20.21
CA SER A 108 -7.39 -10.17 -19.14
C SER A 108 -6.59 -11.36 -19.69
N THR A 109 -6.87 -11.76 -20.94
CA THR A 109 -6.22 -12.88 -21.62
C THR A 109 -5.99 -12.58 -23.10
N ARG A 110 -4.96 -13.20 -23.69
CA ARG A 110 -4.66 -13.17 -25.13
C ARG A 110 -4.34 -14.58 -25.64
N PRO A 111 -4.52 -14.85 -26.94
CA PRO A 111 -4.02 -16.07 -27.56
C PRO A 111 -2.51 -16.24 -27.29
N TYR A 112 -2.08 -17.48 -27.06
CA TYR A 112 -0.68 -17.77 -26.86
C TYR A 112 0.14 -17.52 -28.14
N SER A 113 1.24 -16.78 -28.00
CA SER A 113 2.23 -16.54 -29.06
C SER A 113 3.58 -16.27 -28.43
N LEU A 114 4.63 -16.85 -29.00
CA LEU A 114 6.03 -16.64 -28.61
C LEU A 114 6.69 -15.49 -29.35
N GLN A 115 6.02 -14.90 -30.34
CA GLN A 115 6.62 -13.80 -31.11
C GLN A 115 6.82 -12.60 -30.18
N PRO A 116 8.08 -12.15 -29.98
CA PRO A 116 8.37 -10.98 -29.18
C PRO A 116 7.60 -9.79 -29.76
N GLN A 117 6.69 -9.24 -28.99
CA GLN A 117 6.02 -8.01 -29.36
C GLN A 117 6.90 -6.84 -28.94
N GLN A 118 7.11 -5.87 -29.83
CA GLN A 118 7.78 -4.63 -29.46
C GLN A 118 6.93 -3.92 -28.41
N ALA A 119 7.57 -3.48 -27.31
CA ALA A 119 6.96 -2.62 -26.31
C ALA A 119 6.56 -1.30 -26.99
N LYS A 120 5.28 -1.18 -27.34
CA LYS A 120 4.67 0.00 -27.94
C LYS A 120 3.50 0.42 -27.08
N PRO A 121 3.12 1.71 -27.09
CA PRO A 121 1.91 2.19 -26.44
C PRO A 121 0.70 1.31 -26.79
N LYS A 122 -0.06 0.87 -25.78
CA LYS A 122 -1.23 -0.04 -25.91
C LYS A 122 -0.91 -1.46 -26.41
N GLY A 123 0.37 -1.82 -26.50
CA GLY A 123 0.85 -3.15 -26.84
C GLY A 123 0.87 -4.11 -25.64
N TYR A 124 1.63 -5.19 -25.76
CA TYR A 124 1.91 -6.09 -24.64
C TYR A 124 3.33 -6.65 -24.73
N VAL A 125 3.85 -7.13 -23.60
CA VAL A 125 5.15 -7.82 -23.50
C VAL A 125 4.92 -9.22 -22.94
N LEU A 126 5.57 -10.20 -23.55
CA LEU A 126 5.64 -11.56 -23.03
C LEU A 126 6.74 -11.65 -21.97
N GLU A 127 6.38 -12.13 -20.79
CA GLU A 127 7.31 -12.32 -19.68
C GLU A 127 7.45 -13.81 -19.34
N CYS A 128 8.54 -14.41 -19.81
CA CYS A 128 8.88 -15.81 -19.52
C CYS A 128 9.96 -15.96 -18.44
N ASN A 129 10.53 -14.86 -17.96
CA ASN A 129 11.67 -14.88 -17.06
C ASN A 129 11.30 -15.11 -15.59
N ASN A 130 10.36 -16.01 -15.32
CA ASN A 130 9.80 -16.21 -13.98
C ASN A 130 9.49 -17.70 -13.74
N MET A 131 9.38 -18.06 -12.46
CA MET A 131 9.10 -19.44 -12.05
C MET A 131 7.75 -19.96 -12.53
N SER A 132 6.75 -19.09 -12.69
CA SER A 132 5.43 -19.51 -13.20
C SER A 132 5.52 -20.03 -14.63
N SER A 133 6.33 -19.39 -15.48
CA SER A 133 6.54 -19.80 -16.87
C SER A 133 7.31 -21.12 -16.96
N PHE A 134 8.33 -21.31 -16.10
CA PHE A 134 9.03 -22.59 -15.98
C PHE A 134 8.08 -23.73 -15.62
N VAL A 135 7.19 -23.53 -14.64
CA VAL A 135 6.19 -24.53 -14.29
C VAL A 135 5.17 -24.76 -15.39
N THR A 136 4.75 -23.72 -16.11
CA THR A 136 3.87 -23.87 -17.27
C THR A 136 4.51 -24.79 -18.33
N ALA A 137 5.83 -24.72 -18.54
CA ALA A 137 6.55 -25.66 -19.41
C ALA A 137 6.44 -27.11 -18.90
N LEU A 138 6.63 -27.35 -17.60
CA LEU A 138 6.47 -28.69 -17.01
C LEU A 138 5.03 -29.22 -17.18
N GLN A 139 4.02 -28.36 -16.96
CA GLN A 139 2.61 -28.73 -17.15
C GLN A 139 2.30 -29.09 -18.62
N LEU A 140 2.91 -28.41 -19.58
CA LEU A 140 2.81 -28.76 -21.01
C LEU A 140 3.49 -30.10 -21.30
N ALA A 141 4.68 -30.34 -20.75
CA ALA A 141 5.39 -31.60 -20.93
C ALA A 141 4.59 -32.79 -20.35
N GLN A 142 3.96 -32.61 -19.17
CA GLN A 142 3.05 -33.62 -18.58
C GLN A 142 1.86 -33.92 -19.50
N ARG A 143 1.38 -32.93 -20.27
CA ARG A 143 0.32 -33.08 -21.28
C ARG A 143 0.81 -33.63 -22.62
N SER A 144 2.06 -34.07 -22.70
CA SER A 144 2.70 -34.51 -23.94
C SER A 144 2.81 -33.41 -25.01
N GLU A 145 2.73 -32.13 -24.64
CA GLU A 145 2.93 -30.97 -25.52
C GLU A 145 4.40 -30.51 -25.53
N MET A 146 5.30 -31.44 -25.84
CA MET A 146 6.75 -31.31 -25.63
C MET A 146 7.39 -30.13 -26.37
N GLU A 147 6.98 -29.86 -27.61
CA GLU A 147 7.54 -28.75 -28.40
C GLU A 147 7.23 -27.40 -27.76
N LYS A 148 5.98 -27.15 -27.34
CA LYS A 148 5.63 -25.92 -26.63
C LYS A 148 6.32 -25.81 -25.26
N ALA A 149 6.52 -26.94 -24.59
CA ALA A 149 7.26 -26.97 -23.32
C ALA A 149 8.71 -26.52 -23.52
N LYS A 150 9.38 -27.05 -24.55
CA LYS A 150 10.73 -26.61 -24.95
C LYS A 150 10.77 -25.14 -25.33
N ASP A 151 9.81 -24.67 -26.13
CA ASP A 151 9.77 -23.27 -26.53
C ASP A 151 9.69 -22.31 -25.33
N ILE A 152 8.82 -22.60 -24.35
CA ILE A 152 8.74 -21.79 -23.12
C ILE A 152 10.04 -21.90 -22.33
N TRP A 153 10.62 -23.10 -22.20
CA TRP A 153 11.90 -23.28 -21.52
C TRP A 153 13.02 -22.48 -22.18
N GLU A 154 13.10 -22.43 -23.51
CA GLU A 154 14.09 -21.63 -24.20
C GLU A 154 13.96 -20.14 -23.87
N GLN A 155 12.73 -19.61 -23.77
CA GLN A 155 12.50 -18.22 -23.35
C GLN A 155 12.89 -17.99 -21.89
N VAL A 156 12.59 -18.95 -21.01
CA VAL A 156 13.00 -18.92 -19.59
C VAL A 156 14.52 -18.93 -19.45
N ASN A 157 15.19 -19.78 -20.22
CA ASN A 157 16.64 -19.96 -20.18
C ASN A 157 17.40 -18.79 -20.82
N ALA A 158 16.84 -18.19 -21.88
CA ALA A 158 17.42 -17.04 -22.59
C ALA A 158 17.25 -15.70 -21.86
N ALA A 159 16.39 -15.62 -20.84
CA ALA A 159 16.16 -14.37 -20.12
C ALA A 159 17.44 -13.85 -19.45
N GLU A 160 17.71 -12.55 -19.53
CA GLU A 160 18.89 -11.96 -18.88
C GLU A 160 18.77 -12.02 -17.36
N TYR A 161 17.57 -11.80 -16.84
CA TYR A 161 17.26 -11.79 -15.40
C TYR A 161 16.10 -12.72 -15.12
N PHE A 162 16.18 -13.57 -14.10
CA PHE A 162 15.09 -14.44 -13.67
C PHE A 162 14.38 -13.83 -12.45
N GLU A 163 13.18 -13.31 -12.66
CA GLU A 163 12.37 -12.68 -11.64
C GLU A 163 11.82 -13.70 -10.65
N THR A 164 12.08 -13.44 -9.37
CA THR A 164 11.34 -14.01 -8.26
C THR A 164 10.41 -12.95 -7.70
N ARG A 165 9.16 -13.34 -7.39
CA ARG A 165 8.23 -12.47 -6.62
C ARG A 165 8.84 -11.98 -5.30
N ASN A 166 9.83 -12.70 -4.79
CA ASN A 166 10.54 -12.45 -3.55
C ASN A 166 11.95 -11.95 -3.88
N ALA A 167 12.03 -10.70 -4.34
CA ALA A 167 13.22 -10.03 -4.81
C ALA A 167 14.44 -10.31 -3.92
N GLY A 168 15.54 -10.77 -4.53
CA GLY A 168 16.86 -10.78 -3.89
C GLY A 168 17.74 -11.97 -4.27
N GLU A 169 17.16 -13.16 -4.43
CA GLU A 169 17.94 -14.36 -4.78
C GLU A 169 18.09 -14.42 -6.30
N ASP A 170 19.33 -14.45 -6.78
CA ASP A 170 19.61 -14.65 -8.20
C ASP A 170 19.41 -16.14 -8.54
N LEU A 171 18.25 -16.46 -9.12
CA LEU A 171 17.98 -17.82 -9.58
C LEU A 171 18.64 -18.13 -10.93
N GLY A 172 19.35 -17.17 -11.53
CA GLY A 172 20.08 -17.36 -12.77
C GLY A 172 21.03 -18.54 -12.71
N GLU A 173 21.73 -18.72 -11.57
CA GLU A 173 22.64 -19.84 -11.32
C GLU A 173 21.92 -21.19 -11.31
N TYR A 174 20.69 -21.25 -10.82
CA TYR A 174 19.92 -22.49 -10.79
C TYR A 174 19.40 -22.91 -12.16
N ARG A 175 19.39 -22.05 -13.18
CA ARG A 175 18.97 -22.43 -14.53
C ARG A 175 19.90 -23.46 -15.18
N ALA A 176 21.16 -23.46 -14.80
CA ALA A 176 22.11 -24.50 -15.21
C ALA A 176 21.75 -25.89 -14.63
N ASN A 177 20.93 -25.93 -13.58
CA ASN A 177 20.43 -27.16 -12.95
C ASN A 177 18.90 -27.10 -12.75
N PRO A 178 18.10 -27.44 -13.78
CA PRO A 178 16.64 -27.37 -13.72
C PRO A 178 15.99 -28.13 -12.56
N GLN A 179 16.62 -29.17 -12.03
CA GLN A 179 16.12 -29.91 -10.86
C GLN A 179 16.17 -29.04 -9.60
N VAL A 180 17.28 -28.33 -9.38
CA VAL A 180 17.44 -27.40 -8.25
C VAL A 180 16.52 -26.19 -8.42
N LEU A 181 16.36 -25.69 -9.66
CA LEU A 181 15.40 -24.63 -9.96
C LEU A 181 13.96 -25.06 -9.61
N LEU A 182 13.55 -26.28 -9.99
CA LEU A 182 12.25 -26.83 -9.63
C LEU A 182 12.10 -27.00 -8.11
N ALA A 183 13.11 -27.54 -7.43
CA ALA A 183 13.10 -27.69 -5.98
C ALA A 183 12.95 -26.34 -5.25
N HIS A 184 13.62 -25.29 -5.75
CA HIS A 184 13.43 -23.93 -5.24
C HIS A 184 12.00 -23.43 -5.45
N GLY A 185 11.46 -23.62 -6.66
CA GLY A 185 10.07 -23.28 -6.98
C GLY A 185 9.05 -24.00 -6.09
N LEU A 186 9.28 -25.29 -5.82
CA LEU A 186 8.48 -26.09 -4.90
C LEU A 186 8.56 -25.57 -3.46
N TYR A 187 9.74 -25.18 -2.98
CA TYR A 187 9.88 -24.51 -1.70
C TYR A 187 9.01 -23.24 -1.64
N LEU A 188 9.10 -22.37 -2.65
CA LEU A 188 8.30 -21.14 -2.69
C LEU A 188 6.79 -21.44 -2.69
N HIS A 189 6.35 -22.44 -3.45
CA HIS A 189 4.96 -22.88 -3.45
C HIS A 189 4.50 -23.34 -2.06
N LEU A 190 5.27 -24.22 -1.41
CA LEU A 190 4.97 -24.72 -0.06
C LEU A 190 5.03 -23.60 0.99
N TYR A 191 5.94 -22.64 0.83
CA TYR A 191 6.05 -21.45 1.67
C TYR A 191 4.82 -20.54 1.56
N GLU A 192 4.22 -20.40 0.38
CA GLU A 192 2.97 -19.65 0.20
C GLU A 192 1.75 -20.44 0.66
N ALA A 193 1.78 -21.77 0.54
CA ALA A 193 0.68 -22.66 0.90
C ALA A 193 0.31 -22.64 2.40
N VAL A 194 1.14 -22.05 3.27
CA VAL A 194 0.81 -21.85 4.69
C VAL A 194 -0.05 -20.60 4.98
N LEU A 195 -0.23 -19.70 4.00
CA LEU A 195 -1.04 -18.47 4.14
C LEU A 195 -2.52 -18.73 4.43
N PRO A 196 -3.20 -19.61 3.70
CA PRO A 196 -4.64 -19.76 3.85
C PRO A 196 -5.05 -20.15 5.27
N ALA A 197 -6.26 -19.70 5.66
CA ALA A 197 -6.81 -19.95 6.98
C ALA A 197 -6.91 -21.43 7.34
N ASN A 198 -7.12 -22.25 6.32
CA ASN A 198 -7.36 -23.69 6.34
C ASN A 198 -6.19 -24.50 5.79
N ALA A 199 -4.98 -23.94 5.72
CA ALA A 199 -3.80 -24.65 5.24
C ALA A 199 -3.50 -25.92 6.07
N ASP A 200 -3.26 -27.05 5.39
CA ASP A 200 -2.77 -28.27 6.03
C ASP A 200 -1.26 -28.16 6.27
N MET A 201 -0.90 -27.43 7.32
CA MET A 201 0.49 -27.15 7.68
C MET A 201 1.29 -28.43 7.98
N LYS A 202 0.65 -29.51 8.47
CA LYS A 202 1.32 -30.78 8.77
C LYS A 202 1.79 -31.46 7.49
N THR A 203 0.92 -31.53 6.48
CA THR A 203 1.29 -32.07 5.18
C THR A 203 2.36 -31.22 4.49
N ILE A 204 2.23 -29.89 4.56
CA ILE A 204 3.24 -28.96 4.02
C ILE A 204 4.61 -29.17 4.69
N LEU A 205 4.66 -29.26 6.02
CA LEU A 205 5.90 -29.49 6.76
C LEU A 205 6.56 -30.83 6.36
N LYS A 206 5.76 -31.90 6.21
CA LYS A 206 6.26 -33.20 5.75
C LYS A 206 6.93 -33.10 4.38
N LYS A 207 6.31 -32.39 3.44
CA LYS A 207 6.87 -32.15 2.10
C LYS A 207 8.15 -31.31 2.18
N LEU A 208 8.19 -30.27 3.02
CA LEU A 208 9.40 -29.45 3.21
C LEU A 208 10.58 -30.24 3.77
N PHE A 209 10.35 -31.15 4.75
CA PHE A 209 11.41 -32.03 5.23
C PHE A 209 11.91 -32.98 4.14
N GLN A 210 11.00 -33.50 3.32
CA GLN A 210 11.38 -34.34 2.19
C GLN A 210 12.22 -33.56 1.17
N LEU A 211 11.83 -32.32 0.85
CA LEU A 211 12.55 -31.43 -0.05
C LEU A 211 13.95 -31.11 0.48
N LYS A 212 14.06 -30.83 1.79
CA LYS A 212 15.36 -30.61 2.46
C LYS A 212 16.29 -31.82 2.37
N ARG A 213 15.73 -33.04 2.45
CA ARG A 213 16.52 -34.28 2.33
C ARG A 213 16.98 -34.54 0.89
N GLU A 214 16.13 -34.24 -0.09
CA GLU A 214 16.42 -34.47 -1.51
C GLU A 214 17.37 -33.41 -2.10
N TYR A 215 17.29 -32.17 -1.61
CA TYR A 215 18.08 -31.03 -2.11
C TYR A 215 18.75 -30.29 -0.95
N PRO A 216 19.73 -30.91 -0.25
CA PRO A 216 20.34 -30.32 0.93
C PRO A 216 20.99 -28.97 0.64
N ASP A 217 21.54 -28.72 -0.56
CA ASP A 217 22.20 -27.46 -0.91
C ASP A 217 21.26 -26.24 -0.92
N LEU A 218 19.94 -26.47 -1.03
CA LEU A 218 18.95 -25.41 -0.85
C LEU A 218 18.80 -24.99 0.61
N PHE A 219 19.35 -25.72 1.57
CA PHE A 219 19.10 -25.53 3.00
C PHE A 219 20.43 -25.47 3.74
N SER A 220 20.61 -24.49 4.60
CA SER A 220 21.79 -24.43 5.47
C SER A 220 21.40 -24.06 6.90
N ASP A 221 22.19 -24.47 7.88
CA ASP A 221 22.12 -23.94 9.25
C ASP A 221 23.14 -22.79 9.46
N ASP A 222 23.96 -22.49 8.45
CA ASP A 222 24.93 -21.39 8.42
C ASP A 222 24.24 -20.05 8.12
N GLU A 223 24.24 -19.13 9.10
CA GLU A 223 23.60 -17.81 8.98
C GLU A 223 24.24 -16.91 7.91
N ASP A 224 25.50 -17.17 7.53
CA ASP A 224 26.19 -16.43 6.46
C ASP A 224 25.61 -16.76 5.08
N LEU A 225 24.98 -17.94 4.94
CA LEU A 225 24.24 -18.34 3.74
C LEU A 225 22.78 -17.90 3.85
N TYR A 226 22.52 -16.60 3.71
CA TYR A 226 21.22 -15.96 3.98
C TYR A 226 20.00 -16.72 3.40
N TYR A 227 19.99 -17.07 2.11
CA TYR A 227 18.84 -17.76 1.49
C TYR A 227 18.68 -19.21 1.97
N PRO A 228 19.72 -20.08 1.92
CA PRO A 228 19.64 -21.42 2.50
C PRO A 228 19.26 -21.44 3.99
N TYR A 229 19.82 -20.53 4.79
CA TYR A 229 19.49 -20.37 6.21
C TYR A 229 18.02 -20.03 6.42
N ARG A 230 17.51 -19.04 5.69
CA ARG A 230 16.11 -18.63 5.77
C ARG A 230 15.15 -19.78 5.47
N ARG A 231 15.46 -20.62 4.48
CA ARG A 231 14.65 -21.81 4.15
C ARG A 231 14.66 -22.82 5.29
N THR A 232 15.83 -23.14 5.84
CA THR A 232 15.94 -24.05 7.00
C THR A 232 15.19 -23.52 8.22
N ARG A 233 15.36 -22.23 8.53
CA ARG A 233 14.67 -21.55 9.61
C ARG A 233 13.15 -21.64 9.44
N PHE A 234 12.63 -21.39 8.24
CA PHE A 234 11.19 -21.51 7.98
C PHE A 234 10.65 -22.92 8.27
N VAL A 235 11.36 -23.98 7.86
CA VAL A 235 10.95 -25.37 8.14
C VAL A 235 10.90 -25.63 9.65
N ARG A 236 11.93 -25.18 10.39
CA ARG A 236 11.99 -25.31 11.86
C ARG A 236 10.84 -24.55 12.53
N ASP A 237 10.66 -23.29 12.18
CA ASP A 237 9.68 -22.39 12.78
C ASP A 237 8.23 -22.86 12.48
N LEU A 238 7.98 -23.44 11.31
CA LEU A 238 6.71 -24.10 10.97
C LEU A 238 6.45 -25.31 11.88
N GLY A 239 7.49 -26.11 12.16
CA GLY A 239 7.41 -27.21 13.13
C GLY A 239 7.00 -26.74 14.53
N LEU A 240 7.61 -25.66 15.02
CA LEU A 240 7.24 -25.05 16.31
C LEU A 240 5.79 -24.55 16.32
N THR A 241 5.34 -23.98 15.19
CA THR A 241 3.96 -23.47 15.04
C THR A 241 2.94 -24.60 15.17
N ILE A 242 3.19 -25.73 14.52
CA ILE A 242 2.30 -26.90 14.53
C ILE A 242 2.29 -27.61 15.89
N ALA A 243 3.44 -27.63 16.58
CA ALA A 243 3.59 -28.30 17.87
C ALA A 243 3.03 -27.49 19.05
N ALA A 244 2.72 -26.21 18.84
CA ALA A 244 2.27 -25.33 19.91
C ALA A 244 0.88 -25.70 20.44
N GLU A 245 0.71 -25.60 21.75
CA GLU A 245 -0.60 -25.69 22.38
C GLU A 245 -1.49 -24.50 21.99
N THR A 246 -2.80 -24.70 22.06
CA THR A 246 -3.75 -23.60 21.83
C THR A 246 -3.66 -22.61 22.98
N ALA A 247 -3.31 -21.36 22.67
CA ALA A 247 -3.25 -20.29 23.65
C ALA A 247 -4.65 -20.06 24.30
N PRO A 248 -4.74 -19.81 25.61
CA PRO A 248 -6.01 -19.53 26.27
C PRO A 248 -6.74 -18.34 25.63
N GLU A 249 -8.06 -18.47 25.42
CA GLU A 249 -8.88 -17.41 24.83
C GLU A 249 -8.76 -16.10 25.62
N GLY A 250 -8.61 -14.98 24.91
CA GLY A 250 -8.44 -13.65 25.51
C GLY A 250 -7.06 -13.38 26.14
N SER A 251 -6.14 -14.35 26.13
CA SER A 251 -4.73 -14.11 26.51
C SER A 251 -4.04 -13.19 25.50
N VAL A 252 -2.97 -12.51 25.93
CA VAL A 252 -2.12 -11.70 25.03
C VAL A 252 -1.59 -12.56 23.88
N GLU A 253 -1.19 -13.80 24.16
CA GLU A 253 -0.73 -14.76 23.15
C GLU A 253 -1.82 -15.08 22.12
N ALA A 254 -3.05 -15.40 22.56
CA ALA A 254 -4.17 -15.68 21.65
C ALA A 254 -4.53 -14.47 20.78
N LEU A 255 -4.55 -13.26 21.35
CA LEU A 255 -4.80 -12.03 20.60
C LEU A 255 -3.70 -11.73 19.59
N LEU A 256 -2.43 -11.97 19.97
CA LEU A 256 -1.29 -11.77 19.09
C LEU A 256 -1.28 -12.75 17.92
N ILE A 257 -1.63 -14.03 18.17
CA ILE A 257 -1.86 -15.04 17.13
C ILE A 257 -3.03 -14.62 16.24
N GLY A 258 -4.13 -14.16 16.83
CA GLY A 258 -5.29 -13.66 16.10
C GLY A 258 -4.92 -12.53 15.15
N TRP A 259 -4.18 -11.54 15.64
CA TRP A 259 -3.67 -10.41 14.84
C TRP A 259 -2.71 -10.86 13.73
N GLY A 260 -1.70 -11.68 14.09
CA GLY A 260 -0.72 -12.22 13.14
C GLY A 260 -1.31 -13.13 12.06
N ASN A 261 -2.53 -13.64 12.29
CA ASN A 261 -3.24 -14.50 11.33
C ASN A 261 -4.32 -13.79 10.52
N GLN A 262 -4.56 -12.51 10.78
CA GLN A 262 -5.44 -11.69 9.95
C GLN A 262 -4.74 -11.32 8.63
N ASN A 263 -5.51 -11.37 7.53
CA ASN A 263 -5.03 -10.95 6.21
C ASN A 263 -4.98 -9.42 6.14
N ASN A 264 -3.95 -8.82 6.76
CA ASN A 264 -3.79 -7.38 6.78
C ASN A 264 -2.89 -6.91 5.62
N LYS A 265 -3.49 -6.70 4.45
CA LYS A 265 -2.79 -6.09 3.29
C LYS A 265 -2.35 -4.65 3.55
N PHE A 266 -2.87 -4.02 4.60
CA PHE A 266 -2.72 -2.60 4.90
C PHE A 266 -2.06 -2.36 6.24
N TRP A 267 -1.22 -3.27 6.72
CA TRP A 267 -0.54 -3.16 8.02
C TRP A 267 0.25 -1.85 8.19
N HIS A 268 0.62 -1.20 7.09
CA HIS A 268 1.32 0.10 7.07
C HIS A 268 0.40 1.32 7.32
N LEU A 269 -0.94 1.18 7.23
CA LEU A 269 -1.89 2.28 7.42
C LEU A 269 -2.17 2.62 8.90
N GLY A 270 -1.49 1.97 9.85
CA GLY A 270 -1.66 2.25 11.29
C GLY A 270 -2.76 1.42 11.96
N PHE A 271 -2.84 1.52 13.29
CA PHE A 271 -3.73 0.67 14.11
C PHE A 271 -5.16 1.19 14.22
N PHE A 272 -5.37 2.47 13.97
CA PHE A 272 -6.66 3.14 14.18
C PHE A 272 -7.28 3.71 12.90
N ASP A 273 -6.68 3.43 11.74
CA ASP A 273 -7.26 3.75 10.44
C ASP A 273 -8.55 2.94 10.20
N ASP A 274 -9.55 3.60 9.62
CA ASP A 274 -10.88 3.03 9.36
C ASP A 274 -10.82 1.79 8.45
N HIS A 275 -9.83 1.70 7.55
CA HIS A 275 -9.61 0.52 6.70
C HIS A 275 -9.01 -0.67 7.44
N ASN A 276 -8.41 -0.44 8.61
CA ASN A 276 -7.75 -1.45 9.44
C ASN A 276 -8.51 -1.80 10.72
N ILE A 277 -9.65 -1.17 10.98
CA ILE A 277 -10.29 -1.24 12.30
C ILE A 277 -10.57 -2.67 12.79
N ASP A 278 -10.99 -3.55 11.88
CA ASP A 278 -11.29 -4.96 12.16
C ASP A 278 -10.03 -5.85 12.18
N SER A 279 -9.09 -5.59 11.27
CA SER A 279 -7.81 -6.32 11.16
C SER A 279 -6.79 -5.91 12.23
N ALA A 280 -7.02 -4.81 12.94
CA ALA A 280 -6.21 -4.37 14.07
C ALA A 280 -6.89 -4.63 15.42
N ARG A 281 -8.15 -5.12 15.42
CA ARG A 281 -8.93 -5.32 16.65
C ARG A 281 -8.19 -6.10 17.75
N PRO A 282 -7.55 -7.25 17.47
CA PRO A 282 -6.85 -7.99 18.54
C PRO A 282 -5.65 -7.22 19.11
N ALA A 283 -4.91 -6.47 18.28
CA ALA A 283 -3.83 -5.59 18.77
C ALA A 283 -4.38 -4.47 19.65
N ARG A 284 -5.51 -3.86 19.27
CA ARG A 284 -6.18 -2.83 20.07
C ARG A 284 -6.70 -3.36 21.41
N GLU A 285 -7.18 -4.60 21.44
CA GLU A 285 -7.54 -5.27 22.70
C GLU A 285 -6.32 -5.44 23.62
N ILE A 286 -5.15 -5.81 23.07
CA ILE A 286 -3.88 -5.81 23.82
C ILE A 286 -3.56 -4.39 24.35
N PHE A 287 -3.73 -3.35 23.53
CA PHE A 287 -3.50 -1.96 23.97
C PHE A 287 -4.41 -1.55 25.14
N LEU A 288 -5.69 -1.95 25.13
CA LEU A 288 -6.64 -1.64 26.21
C LEU A 288 -6.30 -2.33 27.53
N MET A 289 -5.60 -3.47 27.48
CA MET A 289 -5.07 -4.08 28.68
C MET A 289 -4.04 -3.16 29.36
N GLY A 290 -3.35 -2.32 28.58
CA GLY A 290 -2.41 -1.31 29.04
C GLY A 290 -1.09 -1.92 29.53
N ALA A 291 -0.41 -1.28 30.48
CA ALA A 291 0.98 -1.60 30.77
C ALA A 291 1.20 -2.97 31.45
N LYS A 292 0.14 -3.65 31.89
CA LYS A 292 0.23 -5.01 32.44
C LYS A 292 0.63 -6.07 31.41
N VAL A 293 0.57 -5.78 30.10
CA VAL A 293 0.90 -6.74 29.04
C VAL A 293 2.40 -6.82 28.74
N PHE A 294 3.19 -5.81 29.12
CA PHE A 294 4.62 -5.75 28.80
C PHE A 294 5.42 -7.00 29.24
N PRO A 295 5.23 -7.57 30.45
CA PRO A 295 5.92 -8.80 30.83
C PRO A 295 5.63 -9.98 29.89
N GLU A 296 4.38 -10.09 29.43
CA GLU A 296 3.94 -11.17 28.55
C GLU A 296 4.40 -10.96 27.11
N LEU A 297 4.35 -9.72 26.59
CA LEU A 297 4.94 -9.37 25.30
C LEU A 297 6.46 -9.62 25.30
N ASN A 298 7.15 -9.28 26.40
CA ASN A 298 8.58 -9.55 26.54
C ASN A 298 8.88 -11.06 26.60
N ARG A 299 8.05 -11.86 27.29
CA ARG A 299 8.15 -13.32 27.27
C ARG A 299 8.00 -13.87 25.85
N LEU A 300 7.05 -13.32 25.09
CA LEU A 300 6.76 -13.73 23.72
C LEU A 300 7.75 -13.17 22.69
N SER A 301 8.56 -12.16 22.99
CA SER A 301 9.48 -11.50 22.04
C SER A 301 10.46 -12.45 21.32
N LYS A 302 10.76 -13.60 21.92
CA LYS A 302 11.65 -14.63 21.36
C LYS A 302 10.90 -15.80 20.72
N ASP A 303 9.58 -15.74 20.68
CA ASP A 303 8.73 -16.79 20.12
C ASP A 303 8.94 -16.90 18.61
N GLN A 304 9.32 -18.10 18.17
CA GLN A 304 9.69 -18.38 16.78
C GLN A 304 8.52 -18.89 15.95
N ARG A 305 7.32 -19.08 16.53
CA ARG A 305 6.16 -19.54 15.76
C ARG A 305 5.84 -18.56 14.65
N LEU A 306 5.51 -19.10 13.49
CA LEU A 306 5.16 -18.34 12.30
C LEU A 306 3.75 -17.77 12.44
N THR A 307 3.57 -16.58 11.90
CA THR A 307 2.25 -15.98 11.67
C THR A 307 1.95 -15.98 10.17
N ARG A 308 0.74 -15.59 9.78
CA ARG A 308 0.39 -15.45 8.35
C ARG A 308 0.81 -14.11 7.77
N GLN A 309 1.21 -13.14 8.59
CA GLN A 309 1.71 -11.86 8.11
C GLN A 309 3.05 -12.00 7.40
N LEU A 310 3.23 -11.15 6.39
CA LEU A 310 4.45 -11.02 5.60
C LEU A 310 5.05 -9.64 5.84
N ASP A 311 6.33 -9.59 6.18
CA ASP A 311 7.12 -8.38 6.20
C ASP A 311 7.62 -8.09 4.78
N TRP A 312 7.07 -7.05 4.16
CA TRP A 312 7.46 -6.58 2.85
C TRP A 312 8.54 -5.50 3.02
N ALA A 313 9.80 -5.89 2.87
CA ALA A 313 10.92 -4.96 2.85
C ALA A 313 10.93 -4.15 1.53
N PHE A 314 10.00 -3.19 1.40
CA PHE A 314 9.70 -2.44 0.16
C PHE A 314 10.93 -1.81 -0.49
N VAL A 315 11.96 -1.46 0.28
CA VAL A 315 13.12 -0.68 -0.20
C VAL A 315 14.39 -1.53 -0.39
N MET A 316 14.48 -2.75 0.16
CA MET A 316 15.78 -3.41 0.37
C MET A 316 16.09 -4.61 -0.54
N ARG A 317 15.31 -4.88 -1.61
CA ARG A 317 15.45 -6.10 -2.45
C ARG A 317 15.61 -7.37 -1.59
N ARG A 318 14.91 -7.43 -0.45
CA ARG A 318 14.87 -8.62 0.41
C ARG A 318 13.57 -9.37 0.13
N PRO A 319 13.61 -10.70 0.13
CA PRO A 319 12.40 -11.50 -0.04
C PRO A 319 11.45 -11.23 1.12
N ALA A 320 10.14 -11.19 0.87
CA ALA A 320 9.16 -11.02 1.94
C ALA A 320 9.35 -12.12 3.01
N GLU A 321 9.47 -11.78 4.28
CA GLU A 321 9.66 -12.77 5.36
C GLU A 321 8.35 -13.04 6.10
N ARG A 322 8.18 -14.27 6.62
CA ARG A 322 7.08 -14.52 7.56
C ARG A 322 7.41 -13.82 8.85
N ILE A 323 6.49 -13.00 9.34
CA ILE A 323 6.65 -12.41 10.66
C ILE A 323 6.44 -13.52 11.69
N ARG A 324 7.39 -13.67 12.62
CA ARG A 324 7.26 -14.56 13.76
C ARG A 324 6.45 -13.91 14.86
N LEU A 325 5.82 -14.71 15.71
CA LEU A 325 5.00 -14.21 16.81
C LEU A 325 5.81 -13.29 17.74
N GLY A 326 7.08 -13.61 18.01
CA GLY A 326 7.94 -12.74 18.81
C GLY A 326 8.33 -11.42 18.17
N GLN A 327 8.35 -11.35 16.84
CA GLN A 327 8.53 -10.08 16.13
C GLN A 327 7.29 -9.19 16.29
N LEU A 328 6.08 -9.76 16.19
CA LEU A 328 4.85 -9.02 16.49
C LEU A 328 4.79 -8.57 17.95
N ALA A 329 5.20 -9.42 18.90
CA ALA A 329 5.25 -9.06 20.31
C ALA A 329 6.20 -7.89 20.56
N THR A 330 7.39 -7.93 19.97
CA THR A 330 8.37 -6.84 20.01
C THR A 330 7.80 -5.56 19.41
N GLN A 331 7.22 -5.64 18.22
CA GLN A 331 6.60 -4.49 17.55
C GLN A 331 5.49 -3.86 18.39
N LEU A 332 4.56 -4.65 18.94
CA LEU A 332 3.49 -4.12 19.82
C LEU A 332 4.08 -3.49 21.08
N SER A 333 5.10 -4.11 21.67
CA SER A 333 5.79 -3.58 22.85
C SER A 333 6.43 -2.22 22.55
N GLU A 334 7.11 -2.09 21.42
CA GLU A 334 7.76 -0.83 20.98
C GLU A 334 6.73 0.27 20.72
N VAL A 335 5.68 0.01 19.93
CA VAL A 335 4.66 1.04 19.64
C VAL A 335 3.88 1.44 20.90
N MET A 336 3.62 0.51 21.83
CA MET A 336 3.00 0.83 23.12
C MET A 336 3.93 1.63 24.04
N ALA A 337 5.24 1.43 23.95
CA ALA A 337 6.21 2.16 24.75
C ALA A 337 6.45 3.60 24.24
N GLY A 338 6.19 3.85 22.95
CA GLY A 338 6.31 5.18 22.34
C GLY A 338 7.71 5.77 22.53
N SER A 339 7.79 6.96 23.14
CA SER A 339 9.07 7.60 23.47
C SER A 339 9.84 6.94 24.63
N GLN A 340 9.21 6.02 25.36
CA GLN A 340 9.83 5.27 26.45
C GLN A 340 10.39 3.93 25.95
N LYS A 341 11.23 3.31 26.77
CA LYS A 341 11.69 1.94 26.55
C LYS A 341 10.71 0.93 27.16
N SER A 342 10.48 -0.19 26.48
CA SER A 342 9.56 -1.23 26.97
C SER A 342 9.99 -1.85 28.31
N GLU A 343 11.30 -1.91 28.56
CA GLU A 343 11.88 -2.41 29.80
C GLU A 343 11.51 -1.49 31.00
N THR A 344 11.35 -0.20 30.75
CA THR A 344 10.92 0.77 31.76
C THR A 344 9.54 0.39 32.30
N ALA A 345 8.58 0.04 31.45
CA ALA A 345 7.26 -0.39 31.89
C ALA A 345 7.30 -1.65 32.77
N THR A 346 8.12 -2.64 32.39
CA THR A 346 8.28 -3.88 33.17
C THR A 346 8.83 -3.60 34.57
N SER A 347 9.77 -2.66 34.69
CA SER A 347 10.37 -2.27 35.98
C SER A 347 9.41 -1.52 36.92
N LEU A 348 8.46 -0.76 36.37
CA LEU A 348 7.53 0.09 37.12
C LEU A 348 6.27 -0.64 37.61
N GLY A 349 6.02 -1.86 37.11
CA GLY A 349 4.81 -2.66 37.33
C GLY A 349 4.32 -2.85 38.77
N LYS A 350 5.17 -2.59 39.77
CA LYS A 350 4.87 -2.73 41.20
C LYS A 350 4.42 -1.44 41.90
N GLN A 351 4.60 -0.28 41.26
CA GLN A 351 4.21 1.00 41.85
C GLN A 351 2.69 1.23 41.70
N LYS A 352 2.09 2.09 42.50
CA LYS A 352 0.67 2.46 42.35
C LYS A 352 0.57 3.73 41.51
N GLY A 353 -0.30 3.76 40.50
CA GLY A 353 -0.56 4.95 39.67
C GLY A 353 0.47 5.24 38.57
N TRP A 354 1.53 4.44 38.45
CA TRP A 354 2.60 4.62 37.47
C TRP A 354 2.15 4.50 36.01
N GLU A 355 1.12 3.69 35.72
CA GLU A 355 0.69 3.40 34.35
C GLU A 355 0.29 4.69 33.61
N LYS A 356 -0.47 5.57 34.28
CA LYS A 356 -0.86 6.87 33.75
C LYS A 356 0.37 7.73 33.43
N GLU A 357 1.28 7.87 34.39
CA GLU A 357 2.50 8.68 34.23
C GLU A 357 3.41 8.13 33.13
N PHE A 358 3.52 6.80 33.04
CA PHE A 358 4.27 6.13 31.98
C PHE A 358 3.72 6.49 30.61
N PHE A 359 2.41 6.33 30.38
CA PHE A 359 1.83 6.64 29.08
C PHE A 359 1.80 8.15 28.77
N GLU A 360 1.68 9.04 29.76
CA GLU A 360 1.84 10.48 29.57
C GLU A 360 3.23 10.86 29.05
N LYS A 361 4.27 10.14 29.50
CA LYS A 361 5.64 10.31 28.99
C LYS A 361 5.81 9.66 27.62
N ALA A 362 5.34 8.42 27.45
CA ALA A 362 5.42 7.66 26.20
C ALA A 362 4.72 8.32 25.02
N ALA A 363 3.63 9.04 25.27
CA ALA A 363 2.82 9.69 24.24
C ALA A 363 3.49 10.84 23.51
N VAL A 364 4.60 11.39 24.04
CA VAL A 364 5.25 12.57 23.48
C VAL A 364 6.75 12.38 23.37
N ASP A 365 7.32 12.85 22.26
CA ASP A 365 8.77 13.05 22.14
C ASP A 365 9.15 14.42 22.66
N LEU A 366 10.27 14.50 23.39
CA LEU A 366 10.78 15.75 23.92
C LEU A 366 12.15 16.07 23.35
N GLU A 367 12.26 17.20 22.66
CA GLU A 367 13.52 17.78 22.20
C GLU A 367 13.68 19.17 22.82
N ASN A 368 14.78 19.44 23.52
CA ASN A 368 15.02 20.71 24.19
C ASN A 368 13.86 21.15 25.11
N ARG A 369 13.26 20.19 25.83
CA ARG A 369 12.06 20.37 26.70
C ARG A 369 10.79 20.80 25.95
N ARG A 370 10.77 20.66 24.62
CA ARG A 370 9.62 20.91 23.76
C ARG A 370 9.09 19.60 23.18
N ILE A 371 7.78 19.48 23.01
CA ILE A 371 7.13 18.35 22.34
C ILE A 371 7.50 18.41 20.86
N SER A 372 8.28 17.44 20.38
CA SER A 372 8.69 17.35 18.96
C SER A 372 7.83 16.39 18.15
N GLY A 373 7.15 15.45 18.81
CA GLY A 373 6.33 14.42 18.17
C GLY A 373 5.35 13.76 19.13
N PHE A 374 4.46 12.95 18.58
CA PHE A 374 3.43 12.20 19.31
C PHE A 374 3.43 10.73 18.90
N HIS A 375 3.10 9.85 19.84
CA HIS A 375 2.97 8.42 19.60
C HIS A 375 1.50 8.02 19.67
N GLU A 376 0.96 7.51 18.56
CA GLU A 376 -0.46 7.20 18.35
C GLU A 376 -1.02 6.21 19.39
N VAL A 377 -0.32 5.08 19.62
CA VAL A 377 -0.79 4.02 20.53
C VAL A 377 -0.82 4.46 21.99
N PRO A 378 0.24 5.06 22.58
CA PRO A 378 0.17 5.61 23.94
C PRO A 378 -0.91 6.68 24.11
N LEU A 379 -1.07 7.57 23.13
CA LEU A 379 -2.16 8.55 23.13
C LEU A 379 -3.52 7.88 23.18
N TRP A 380 -3.74 6.86 22.35
CA TRP A 380 -4.99 6.11 22.35
C TRP A 380 -5.25 5.43 23.69
N ILE A 381 -4.24 4.78 24.30
CA ILE A 381 -4.37 4.16 25.63
C ILE A 381 -4.76 5.22 26.69
N LEU A 382 -4.14 6.39 26.67
CA LEU A 382 -4.56 7.52 27.52
C LEU A 382 -6.01 7.92 27.25
N GLY A 383 -6.40 8.08 25.99
CA GLY A 383 -7.78 8.44 25.62
C GLY A 383 -8.84 7.45 26.10
N GLN A 384 -8.50 6.15 26.18
CA GLN A 384 -9.43 5.09 26.58
C GLN A 384 -9.42 4.77 28.09
N LYS A 385 -8.28 4.93 28.77
CA LYS A 385 -8.12 4.58 30.20
C LYS A 385 -7.99 5.80 31.12
N TYR A 386 -7.37 6.88 30.64
CA TYR A 386 -7.06 8.09 31.40
C TYR A 386 -7.38 9.37 30.59
N PRO A 387 -8.62 9.56 30.11
CA PRO A 387 -8.94 10.59 29.11
C PRO A 387 -8.51 12.01 29.52
N GLN A 388 -8.55 12.34 30.82
CA GLN A 388 -8.11 13.63 31.36
C GLN A 388 -6.62 13.95 31.15
N SER A 389 -5.78 12.93 30.94
CA SER A 389 -4.37 13.12 30.56
C SER A 389 -4.24 13.81 29.21
N LEU A 390 -5.17 13.57 28.28
CA LEU A 390 -5.17 14.24 26.98
C LEU A 390 -5.37 15.75 27.15
N MET A 391 -6.32 16.19 27.99
CA MET A 391 -6.51 17.61 28.32
C MET A 391 -5.22 18.26 28.83
N THR A 392 -4.48 17.54 29.67
CA THR A 392 -3.20 17.99 30.21
C THR A 392 -2.11 18.10 29.14
N ILE A 393 -2.12 17.23 28.13
CA ILE A 393 -1.20 17.30 26.99
C ILE A 393 -1.60 18.47 26.07
N CYS A 394 -2.88 18.59 25.72
CA CYS A 394 -3.43 19.66 24.87
C CYS A 394 -3.14 21.07 25.42
N SER A 395 -3.16 21.25 26.74
CA SER A 395 -2.86 22.55 27.38
C SER A 395 -1.40 22.99 27.22
N LYS A 396 -0.47 22.08 26.91
CA LYS A 396 0.97 22.37 26.75
C LYS A 396 1.36 22.80 25.33
N ILE A 397 0.46 22.68 24.33
CA ILE A 397 0.83 22.75 22.91
C ILE A 397 1.40 24.09 22.42
N PRO A 398 0.92 25.29 22.77
CA PRO A 398 1.63 26.50 22.31
C PRO A 398 2.93 26.79 23.05
N SER A 399 2.99 26.47 24.36
CA SER A 399 4.13 26.83 25.21
C SER A 399 5.29 25.85 25.07
N ARG A 400 5.01 24.62 24.62
CA ARG A 400 6.00 23.55 24.58
C ARG A 400 6.05 22.77 23.27
N ALA A 401 5.17 22.87 22.28
CA ALA A 401 5.36 22.09 21.05
C ALA A 401 6.34 22.76 20.06
N SER A 402 7.16 21.98 19.35
CA SER A 402 7.89 22.43 18.16
C SER A 402 6.91 22.74 17.02
N ARG A 403 7.40 23.34 15.93
CA ARG A 403 6.57 23.55 14.72
C ARG A 403 6.32 22.24 13.98
N ASP A 404 7.29 21.34 14.00
CA ASP A 404 7.25 20.07 13.27
C ASP A 404 6.39 18.99 13.96
N ALA A 405 5.97 19.23 15.21
CA ALA A 405 5.08 18.34 15.93
C ALA A 405 3.70 18.25 15.22
N ARG A 406 3.46 17.12 14.57
CA ARG A 406 2.20 16.79 13.89
C ARG A 406 1.07 16.67 14.91
N LEU A 407 0.07 17.53 14.81
CA LEU A 407 -1.02 17.60 15.80
C LEU A 407 -2.22 16.71 15.46
N PHE A 408 -2.21 16.08 14.27
CA PHE A 408 -3.34 15.33 13.77
C PHE A 408 -3.66 14.14 14.67
N GLU A 409 -2.64 13.37 15.03
CA GLU A 409 -2.73 12.15 15.85
C GLU A 409 -3.29 12.47 17.25
N LEU A 410 -2.86 13.57 17.86
CA LEU A 410 -3.42 14.02 19.13
C LEU A 410 -4.87 14.50 19.00
N ALA A 411 -5.17 15.33 18.00
CA ALA A 411 -6.51 15.87 17.79
C ALA A 411 -7.53 14.74 17.52
N GLU A 412 -7.15 13.77 16.71
CA GLU A 412 -7.94 12.59 16.40
C GLU A 412 -8.14 11.72 17.64
N THR A 413 -7.08 11.50 18.43
CA THR A 413 -7.19 10.78 19.70
C THR A 413 -8.18 11.48 20.64
N VAL A 414 -8.14 12.81 20.76
CA VAL A 414 -9.10 13.57 21.58
C VAL A 414 -10.53 13.33 21.09
N ALA A 415 -10.78 13.45 19.79
CA ALA A 415 -12.10 13.21 19.19
C ALA A 415 -12.63 11.79 19.49
N ASN A 416 -11.75 10.78 19.43
CA ASN A 416 -12.08 9.36 19.63
C ASN A 416 -11.95 8.85 21.09
N SER A 417 -11.58 9.72 22.02
CA SER A 417 -11.39 9.37 23.45
C SER A 417 -12.71 9.19 24.21
N LYS A 418 -12.61 8.75 25.48
CA LYS A 418 -13.74 8.71 26.43
C LYS A 418 -14.01 10.04 27.15
N LEU A 419 -13.40 11.15 26.72
CA LEU A 419 -13.79 12.48 27.19
C LEU A 419 -15.27 12.75 26.85
N THR A 420 -15.93 13.60 27.65
CA THR A 420 -17.27 14.08 27.30
C THR A 420 -17.22 14.99 26.07
N SER A 421 -18.33 15.14 25.33
CA SER A 421 -18.36 16.04 24.16
C SER A 421 -17.94 17.47 24.48
N LYS A 422 -18.29 17.95 25.68
CA LYS A 422 -17.87 19.26 26.20
C LYS A 422 -16.34 19.33 26.36
N GLU A 423 -15.74 18.37 27.04
CA GLU A 423 -14.28 18.34 27.25
C GLU A 423 -13.51 18.17 25.93
N LYS A 424 -14.00 17.34 25.00
CA LYS A 424 -13.41 17.21 23.65
C LYS A 424 -13.42 18.55 22.93
N THR A 425 -14.55 19.24 22.95
CA THR A 425 -14.69 20.59 22.37
C THR A 425 -13.70 21.55 23.02
N GLU A 426 -13.65 21.61 24.35
CA GLU A 426 -12.74 22.50 25.10
C GLU A 426 -11.26 22.24 24.79
N ALA A 427 -10.83 20.97 24.70
CA ALA A 427 -9.46 20.63 24.33
C ALA A 427 -9.10 21.11 22.92
N LEU A 428 -9.95 20.80 21.93
CA LEU A 428 -9.71 21.10 20.53
C LEU A 428 -9.79 22.60 20.22
N VAL A 429 -10.79 23.31 20.77
CA VAL A 429 -10.90 24.77 20.69
C VAL A 429 -9.67 25.41 21.32
N GLY A 430 -9.32 25.03 22.54
CA GLY A 430 -8.16 25.59 23.22
C GLY A 430 -6.86 25.34 22.46
N MET A 431 -6.68 24.15 21.86
CA MET A 431 -5.53 23.89 20.99
C MET A 431 -5.52 24.85 19.79
N SER A 432 -6.64 24.98 19.07
CA SER A 432 -6.74 25.81 17.87
C SER A 432 -6.45 27.30 18.14
N GLU A 433 -7.07 27.87 19.19
CA GLU A 433 -6.90 29.27 19.58
C GLU A 433 -5.46 29.64 19.94
N ARG A 434 -4.71 28.66 20.47
CA ARG A 434 -3.33 28.83 20.91
C ARG A 434 -2.31 28.68 19.78
N LEU A 435 -2.71 28.12 18.64
CA LEU A 435 -1.85 28.00 17.48
C LEU A 435 -1.86 29.32 16.68
N SER A 436 -0.70 29.72 16.15
CA SER A 436 -0.60 30.85 15.23
C SER A 436 -0.54 30.42 13.76
N ASP A 437 -0.20 29.14 13.53
CA ASP A 437 0.16 28.57 12.24
C ASP A 437 -1.02 27.87 11.55
N TYR A 438 -1.16 28.04 10.23
CA TYR A 438 -2.33 27.58 9.47
C TYR A 438 -2.36 26.06 9.31
N SER A 439 -1.27 25.42 8.89
CA SER A 439 -1.22 23.96 8.75
C SER A 439 -1.54 23.24 10.07
N ARG A 440 -0.98 23.73 11.18
CA ARG A 440 -1.25 23.12 12.49
C ARG A 440 -2.68 23.30 12.95
N LYS A 441 -3.30 24.46 12.68
CA LYS A 441 -4.72 24.69 12.98
C LYS A 441 -5.62 23.77 12.17
N ARG A 442 -5.33 23.56 10.89
CA ARG A 442 -6.12 22.70 9.99
C ARG A 442 -6.35 21.31 10.60
N SER A 443 -5.29 20.64 11.05
CA SER A 443 -5.39 19.30 11.64
C SER A 443 -6.29 19.24 12.88
N VAL A 444 -6.28 20.31 13.70
CA VAL A 444 -7.15 20.41 14.88
C VAL A 444 -8.59 20.72 14.49
N LEU A 445 -8.79 21.65 13.55
CA LEU A 445 -10.12 22.07 13.09
C LEU A 445 -10.84 20.94 12.37
N GLN A 446 -10.12 20.10 11.61
CA GLN A 446 -10.69 18.91 10.96
C GLN A 446 -11.35 17.97 11.98
N GLN A 447 -10.68 17.74 13.11
CA GLN A 447 -11.23 16.88 14.17
C GLN A 447 -12.30 17.61 15.00
N LEU A 448 -12.20 18.93 15.16
CA LEU A 448 -13.23 19.73 15.81
C LEU A 448 -14.53 19.74 15.00
N ALA A 449 -14.49 19.76 13.67
CA ALA A 449 -15.67 19.69 12.82
C ALA A 449 -16.56 18.48 13.14
N ARG A 450 -15.93 17.32 13.44
CA ARG A 450 -16.61 16.08 13.82
C ARG A 450 -17.21 16.10 15.23
N VAL A 451 -16.60 16.86 16.13
CA VAL A 451 -16.99 16.92 17.55
C VAL A 451 -18.01 18.02 17.83
N ASN A 452 -17.80 19.19 17.23
CA ASN A 452 -18.61 20.39 17.40
C ASN A 452 -18.45 21.31 16.17
N GLU A 453 -19.34 21.11 15.20
CA GLU A 453 -19.38 21.86 13.95
C GLU A 453 -19.47 23.37 14.17
N GLU A 454 -20.36 23.84 15.05
CA GLU A 454 -20.58 25.28 15.30
C GLU A 454 -19.29 25.98 15.78
N ARG A 455 -18.57 25.38 16.72
CA ARG A 455 -17.29 25.91 17.20
C ARG A 455 -16.19 25.83 16.15
N CYS A 456 -16.21 24.82 15.29
CA CYS A 456 -15.28 24.75 14.15
C CYS A 456 -15.53 25.92 13.19
N ILE A 457 -16.78 26.18 12.83
CA ILE A 457 -17.19 27.27 11.93
C ILE A 457 -16.70 28.63 12.44
N GLU A 458 -16.92 28.93 13.73
CA GLU A 458 -16.48 30.18 14.35
C GLU A 458 -14.96 30.41 14.21
N LEU A 459 -14.16 29.35 14.40
CA LEU A 459 -12.71 29.42 14.31
C LEU A 459 -12.19 29.38 12.86
N LEU A 460 -12.93 28.74 11.96
CA LEU A 460 -12.56 28.58 10.54
C LEU A 460 -12.84 29.85 9.73
N GLN A 461 -13.94 30.57 9.99
CA GLN A 461 -14.30 31.80 9.27
C GLN A 461 -13.15 32.83 9.16
N PRO A 462 -12.50 33.26 10.27
CA PRO A 462 -11.41 34.22 10.18
C PRO A 462 -10.18 33.66 9.43
N VAL A 463 -10.00 32.33 9.42
CA VAL A 463 -8.93 31.68 8.65
C VAL A 463 -9.22 31.76 7.16
N LEU A 464 -10.43 31.41 6.71
CA LEU A 464 -10.81 31.48 5.30
C LEU A 464 -10.67 32.89 4.73
N ALA A 465 -11.05 33.90 5.51
CA ALA A 465 -10.91 35.31 5.13
C ALA A 465 -9.44 35.77 4.94
N GLN A 466 -8.48 35.02 5.48
CA GLN A 466 -7.04 35.34 5.43
C GLN A 466 -6.26 34.41 4.50
N LEU A 467 -6.90 33.44 3.84
CA LEU A 467 -6.22 32.57 2.89
C LEU A 467 -5.69 33.41 1.71
N PRO A 468 -4.45 33.14 1.25
CA PRO A 468 -3.84 33.93 0.21
C PRO A 468 -4.46 33.62 -1.16
N LYS A 469 -4.41 34.58 -2.08
CA LYS A 469 -4.81 34.36 -3.48
C LYS A 469 -3.85 33.43 -4.22
N ASP A 470 -2.58 33.38 -3.81
CA ASP A 470 -1.57 32.48 -4.37
C ASP A 470 -0.51 32.19 -3.32
N VAL A 471 0.29 31.15 -3.53
CA VAL A 471 1.35 30.72 -2.60
C VAL A 471 2.74 30.85 -3.24
N ASN A 472 3.78 30.98 -2.43
CA ASN A 472 5.17 31.04 -2.91
C ASN A 472 5.86 29.67 -2.94
N GLU A 473 5.25 28.66 -2.32
CA GLU A 473 5.74 27.28 -2.27
C GLU A 473 5.12 26.43 -3.39
N THR A 474 5.54 25.17 -3.48
CA THR A 474 4.94 24.19 -4.39
C THR A 474 3.46 23.97 -4.08
N TYR A 475 2.62 23.95 -5.12
CA TYR A 475 1.17 23.84 -4.96
C TYR A 475 0.75 22.57 -4.20
N TRP A 476 1.35 21.42 -4.49
CA TRP A 476 0.96 20.14 -3.89
C TRP A 476 1.25 20.01 -2.38
N THR A 477 2.10 20.88 -1.82
CA THR A 477 2.38 20.93 -0.37
C THR A 477 1.75 22.14 0.31
N CYS A 478 0.99 22.95 -0.41
CA CYS A 478 0.57 24.25 0.12
C CYS A 478 -0.49 24.11 1.20
N GLU A 479 -0.33 24.87 2.29
CA GLU A 479 -1.20 24.71 3.47
C GLU A 479 -2.64 25.19 3.20
N ALA A 480 -2.80 26.17 2.32
CA ALA A 480 -4.08 26.79 2.01
C ALA A 480 -5.07 25.77 1.38
N ALA A 481 -4.60 24.92 0.47
CA ALA A 481 -5.43 23.87 -0.14
C ALA A 481 -5.87 22.80 0.87
N GLY A 482 -5.07 22.56 1.91
CA GLY A 482 -5.37 21.57 2.94
C GLY A 482 -6.68 21.85 3.71
N TYR A 483 -7.15 23.10 3.78
CA TYR A 483 -8.40 23.45 4.44
C TYR A 483 -9.65 22.85 3.78
N THR A 484 -9.54 22.36 2.55
CA THR A 484 -10.57 21.55 1.89
C THR A 484 -11.02 20.40 2.79
N HIS A 485 -10.09 19.73 3.48
CA HIS A 485 -10.41 18.62 4.39
C HIS A 485 -11.23 19.03 5.61
N VAL A 486 -11.13 20.29 6.05
CA VAL A 486 -11.98 20.81 7.14
C VAL A 486 -13.37 21.12 6.59
N VAL A 487 -13.46 21.84 5.46
CA VAL A 487 -14.73 22.24 4.83
C VAL A 487 -15.57 21.02 4.45
N MET A 488 -14.94 19.96 3.94
CA MET A 488 -15.63 18.71 3.58
C MET A 488 -16.28 17.99 4.77
N GLN A 489 -15.93 18.31 6.01
CA GLN A 489 -16.56 17.77 7.22
C GLN A 489 -17.75 18.61 7.71
N LEU A 490 -18.00 19.79 7.13
CA LEU A 490 -19.03 20.73 7.58
C LEU A 490 -20.28 20.65 6.70
N GLN A 491 -21.45 20.72 7.32
CA GLN A 491 -22.75 20.75 6.66
C GLN A 491 -23.26 22.19 6.46
N ASN A 492 -22.52 23.20 6.90
CA ASN A 492 -22.93 24.59 6.82
C ASN A 492 -22.69 25.22 5.43
N ASP A 493 -23.76 25.44 4.67
CA ASP A 493 -23.70 26.03 3.32
C ASP A 493 -22.97 27.38 3.27
N ARG A 494 -23.07 28.20 4.32
CA ARG A 494 -22.40 29.52 4.33
C ARG A 494 -20.89 29.37 4.28
N ILE A 495 -20.31 28.42 5.00
CA ILE A 495 -18.87 28.14 4.93
C ILE A 495 -18.46 27.64 3.55
N TRP A 496 -19.27 26.78 2.93
CA TRP A 496 -19.02 26.32 1.57
C TRP A 496 -19.03 27.47 0.55
N LYS A 497 -19.94 28.44 0.71
CA LYS A 497 -19.96 29.68 -0.11
C LYS A 497 -18.69 30.49 0.10
N ASP A 498 -18.32 30.76 1.36
CA ASP A 498 -17.14 31.56 1.68
C ASP A 498 -15.86 30.87 1.14
N TYR A 499 -15.77 29.54 1.21
CA TYR A 499 -14.65 28.77 0.66
C TYR A 499 -14.62 28.74 -0.87
N LEU A 500 -15.78 28.64 -1.51
CA LEU A 500 -15.90 28.72 -2.97
C LEU A 500 -15.40 30.07 -3.49
N GLU A 501 -15.73 31.16 -2.80
CA GLU A 501 -15.22 32.48 -3.17
C GLU A 501 -13.70 32.57 -3.01
N VAL A 502 -13.11 31.98 -1.97
CA VAL A 502 -11.63 31.87 -1.87
C VAL A 502 -11.07 31.16 -3.11
N ALA A 503 -11.58 29.98 -3.44
CA ALA A 503 -11.08 29.18 -4.56
C ALA A 503 -11.19 29.90 -5.91
N LYS A 504 -12.31 30.60 -6.17
CA LYS A 504 -12.49 31.39 -7.40
C LYS A 504 -11.50 32.55 -7.52
N HIS A 505 -11.10 33.16 -6.40
CA HIS A 505 -10.12 34.24 -6.39
C HIS A 505 -8.66 33.77 -6.32
N SER A 506 -8.43 32.47 -6.11
CA SER A 506 -7.11 31.87 -6.12
C SER A 506 -6.50 31.79 -7.52
N ALA A 507 -5.17 31.79 -7.60
CA ALA A 507 -4.42 31.44 -8.81
C ALA A 507 -4.77 30.02 -9.29
N VAL A 508 -4.64 29.77 -10.60
CA VAL A 508 -5.06 28.50 -11.24
C VAL A 508 -4.53 27.27 -10.52
N GLY A 509 -3.23 27.22 -10.20
CA GLY A 509 -2.63 26.08 -9.51
C GLY A 509 -3.27 25.83 -8.13
N LEU A 510 -3.34 26.86 -7.29
CA LEU A 510 -3.96 26.76 -5.95
C LEU A 510 -5.45 26.41 -6.03
N ARG A 511 -6.19 26.99 -6.98
CA ARG A 511 -7.61 26.67 -7.23
C ARG A 511 -7.79 25.19 -7.56
N MET A 512 -6.91 24.62 -8.37
CA MET A 512 -6.95 23.19 -8.70
C MET A 512 -6.61 22.31 -7.50
N GLU A 513 -5.63 22.69 -6.68
CA GLU A 513 -5.32 21.97 -5.43
C GLU A 513 -6.48 22.00 -4.43
N ILE A 514 -7.25 23.09 -4.37
CA ILE A 514 -8.46 23.16 -3.53
C ILE A 514 -9.54 22.19 -4.04
N MET A 515 -9.66 22.00 -5.35
CA MET A 515 -10.62 21.06 -5.93
C MET A 515 -10.17 19.60 -5.84
N ASP A 516 -8.86 19.33 -5.80
CA ASP A 516 -8.30 17.99 -5.96
C ASP A 516 -8.82 16.97 -4.93
N PRO A 517 -8.90 17.30 -3.62
CA PRO A 517 -9.39 16.37 -2.60
C PRO A 517 -10.88 16.03 -2.70
N MET A 518 -11.68 16.80 -3.46
CA MET A 518 -13.14 16.66 -3.48
C MET A 518 -13.62 15.29 -4.00
N ASN A 519 -12.76 14.52 -4.70
CA ASN A 519 -13.08 13.18 -5.19
C ASN A 519 -12.28 12.06 -4.51
N TYR A 520 -11.59 12.32 -3.39
CA TYR A 520 -10.83 11.29 -2.69
C TYR A 520 -11.73 10.17 -2.15
N SER A 521 -11.35 8.92 -2.42
CA SER A 521 -12.16 7.74 -2.12
C SER A 521 -12.44 7.54 -0.63
N TYR A 522 -11.51 7.94 0.25
CA TYR A 522 -11.67 7.79 1.69
C TYR A 522 -12.77 8.69 2.29
N ILE A 523 -13.19 9.74 1.56
CA ILE A 523 -14.27 10.65 1.99
C ILE A 523 -15.66 10.03 1.79
N LYS A 524 -15.76 9.01 0.91
CA LYS A 524 -17.01 8.30 0.60
C LYS A 524 -18.13 9.27 0.22
N ASP A 525 -19.29 9.19 0.86
CA ASP A 525 -20.48 10.01 0.59
C ASP A 525 -20.55 11.30 1.43
N GLU A 526 -19.56 11.57 2.28
CA GLU A 526 -19.60 12.73 3.16
C GLU A 526 -19.72 14.03 2.35
N ASN A 527 -20.75 14.81 2.66
CA ASN A 527 -21.08 16.06 1.98
C ASN A 527 -21.07 15.98 0.44
N ARG A 528 -21.42 14.83 -0.16
CA ARG A 528 -21.35 14.57 -1.61
C ARG A 528 -21.98 15.69 -2.44
N ASN A 529 -23.22 16.11 -2.12
CA ASN A 529 -23.92 17.13 -2.91
C ASN A 529 -23.26 18.52 -2.81
N ARG A 530 -22.67 18.87 -1.67
CA ARG A 530 -21.91 20.12 -1.51
C ARG A 530 -20.60 20.10 -2.30
N ARG A 531 -19.89 18.96 -2.29
CA ARG A 531 -18.70 18.74 -3.13
C ARG A 531 -19.04 18.87 -4.61
N LEU A 532 -20.13 18.24 -5.06
CA LEU A 532 -20.63 18.36 -6.43
C LEU A 532 -21.00 19.80 -6.78
N ALA A 533 -21.73 20.50 -5.91
CA ALA A 533 -22.08 21.91 -6.12
C ALA A 533 -20.85 22.84 -6.18
N PHE A 534 -19.86 22.58 -5.33
CA PHE A 534 -18.59 23.30 -5.32
C PHE A 534 -17.84 23.12 -6.64
N LEU A 535 -17.63 21.87 -7.07
CA LEU A 535 -16.94 21.56 -8.32
C LEU A 535 -17.71 22.06 -9.55
N ALA A 536 -19.04 21.96 -9.54
CA ALA A 536 -19.90 22.42 -10.63
C ALA A 536 -19.73 23.91 -10.93
N SER A 537 -19.35 24.71 -9.92
CA SER A 537 -19.09 26.15 -10.06
C SER A 537 -17.87 26.48 -10.93
N PHE A 538 -17.06 25.48 -11.30
CA PHE A 538 -15.87 25.63 -12.15
C PHE A 538 -16.05 25.02 -13.56
N LEU A 539 -17.23 24.49 -13.91
CA LEU A 539 -17.48 23.86 -15.22
C LEU A 539 -17.43 24.83 -16.42
N ASP A 540 -17.43 26.14 -16.14
CA ASP A 540 -17.32 27.22 -17.13
C ASP A 540 -15.97 27.96 -17.05
N ASP A 541 -15.06 27.52 -16.17
CA ASP A 541 -13.75 28.14 -15.97
C ASP A 541 -12.77 27.74 -17.08
N THR A 542 -12.45 28.70 -17.96
CA THR A 542 -11.60 28.48 -19.14
C THR A 542 -10.12 28.73 -18.90
N GLU A 543 -9.70 29.08 -17.67
CA GLU A 543 -8.29 29.27 -17.36
C GLU A 543 -7.52 27.95 -17.56
N ILE A 544 -6.23 28.05 -17.92
CA ILE A 544 -5.38 26.91 -18.28
C ILE A 544 -4.29 26.77 -17.24
N ARG A 545 -4.13 25.57 -16.68
CA ARG A 545 -2.93 25.18 -15.95
C ARG A 545 -1.83 24.92 -16.97
N ASP A 546 -0.79 25.74 -16.91
CA ASP A 546 0.40 25.61 -17.74
C ASP A 546 1.66 25.59 -16.85
N PRO A 547 2.24 24.41 -16.58
CA PRO A 547 3.43 24.27 -15.74
C PRO A 547 4.64 25.05 -16.27
N SER A 548 4.67 25.41 -17.56
CA SER A 548 5.80 26.16 -18.14
C SER A 548 5.86 27.62 -17.70
N ILE A 549 4.77 28.17 -17.15
CA ILE A 549 4.71 29.57 -16.67
C ILE A 549 5.47 29.71 -15.35
N ASP A 550 5.37 28.73 -14.45
CA ASP A 550 6.04 28.72 -13.15
C ASP A 550 6.41 27.30 -12.72
N ALA A 551 7.43 26.73 -13.36
CA ALA A 551 7.83 25.35 -13.17
C ALA A 551 8.15 24.99 -11.71
N ALA A 552 8.61 25.97 -10.91
CA ALA A 552 8.94 25.76 -9.51
C ALA A 552 7.69 25.49 -8.67
N LYS A 553 6.59 26.22 -8.89
CA LYS A 553 5.33 25.98 -8.14
C LYS A 553 4.64 24.67 -8.51
N TYR A 554 4.88 24.17 -9.72
CA TYR A 554 4.34 22.90 -10.21
C TYR A 554 5.31 21.72 -10.04
N GLU A 555 6.41 21.88 -9.29
CA GLU A 555 7.32 20.79 -8.97
C GLU A 555 6.62 19.79 -8.03
N GLY A 556 6.46 18.54 -8.49
CA GLY A 556 5.87 17.43 -7.72
C GLY A 556 4.46 17.02 -8.18
N PRO A 557 3.79 16.13 -7.42
CA PRO A 557 2.49 15.54 -7.78
C PRO A 557 1.31 16.50 -7.52
N CYS A 558 1.35 17.69 -8.12
CA CYS A 558 0.27 18.67 -8.06
C CYS A 558 -1.02 18.20 -8.74
N ALA A 559 -2.14 18.87 -8.46
CA ALA A 559 -3.41 18.66 -9.11
C ALA A 559 -3.24 18.65 -10.64
N ALA A 560 -3.66 17.54 -11.27
CA ALA A 560 -3.49 17.26 -12.70
C ALA A 560 -2.02 17.18 -13.20
N PHE A 561 -1.06 16.75 -12.37
CA PHE A 561 0.36 16.64 -12.77
C PHE A 561 0.61 15.73 -13.98
N THR A 562 -0.26 14.76 -14.26
CA THR A 562 -0.18 13.89 -15.43
C THR A 562 -0.48 14.60 -16.75
N PHE A 563 -1.13 15.77 -16.69
CA PHE A 563 -1.46 16.58 -17.86
C PHE A 563 -0.39 17.64 -18.08
N GLY A 564 0.17 17.68 -19.29
CA GLY A 564 1.06 18.77 -19.70
C GLY A 564 0.37 20.13 -19.64
N LYS A 565 -0.89 20.21 -20.11
CA LYS A 565 -1.79 21.36 -19.94
C LYS A 565 -3.23 20.86 -19.80
N ILE A 566 -4.03 21.55 -18.99
CA ILE A 566 -5.47 21.24 -18.82
C ILE A 566 -6.24 22.52 -18.45
N THR A 567 -7.48 22.66 -18.92
CA THR A 567 -8.35 23.77 -18.48
C THR A 567 -8.99 23.45 -17.13
N VAL A 568 -9.31 24.47 -16.33
CA VAL A 568 -9.94 24.28 -15.02
C VAL A 568 -11.29 23.55 -15.15
N ARG A 569 -12.11 23.90 -16.15
CA ARG A 569 -13.39 23.20 -16.44
C ARG A 569 -13.24 21.72 -16.77
N ASP A 570 -12.16 21.32 -17.44
CA ASP A 570 -11.90 19.91 -17.80
C ASP A 570 -11.49 19.12 -16.56
N PHE A 571 -10.64 19.73 -15.73
CA PHE A 571 -10.28 19.16 -14.44
C PHE A 571 -11.49 19.03 -13.50
N ALA A 572 -12.34 20.06 -13.41
CA ALA A 572 -13.57 20.01 -12.64
C ALA A 572 -14.51 18.90 -13.14
N ALA A 573 -14.68 18.77 -14.46
CA ALA A 573 -15.49 17.69 -15.05
C ALA A 573 -14.94 16.30 -14.71
N MET A 574 -13.62 16.11 -14.77
CA MET A 574 -12.96 14.86 -14.37
C MET A 574 -13.23 14.53 -12.89
N LYS A 575 -13.12 15.51 -12.00
CA LYS A 575 -13.38 15.33 -10.57
C LYS A 575 -14.85 15.01 -10.29
N ILE A 576 -15.78 15.69 -10.95
CA ILE A 576 -17.21 15.42 -10.82
C ILE A 576 -17.56 14.03 -11.36
N ALA A 577 -17.02 13.65 -12.51
CA ALA A 577 -17.21 12.32 -13.08
C ALA A 577 -16.80 11.22 -12.10
N SER A 578 -15.68 11.42 -11.40
CA SER A 578 -15.23 10.50 -10.35
C SER A 578 -16.15 10.46 -9.13
N VAL A 579 -16.77 11.57 -8.71
CA VAL A 579 -17.74 11.58 -7.57
C VAL A 579 -19.09 10.98 -7.96
N LEU A 580 -19.43 11.03 -9.25
CA LEU A 580 -20.66 10.47 -9.82
C LEU A 580 -20.49 9.02 -10.31
N ASP A 581 -19.32 8.41 -10.11
CA ASP A 581 -18.96 7.07 -10.61
C ASP A 581 -19.24 6.88 -12.11
N LEU A 582 -18.95 7.91 -12.92
CA LEU A 582 -18.99 7.79 -14.38
C LEU A 582 -17.82 6.93 -14.86
N GLU A 583 -18.06 6.07 -15.85
CA GLU A 583 -17.06 5.10 -16.33
C GLU A 583 -15.83 5.76 -16.99
N GLU A 584 -15.96 7.00 -17.47
CA GLU A 584 -14.88 7.67 -18.19
C GLU A 584 -13.68 8.00 -17.32
N ARG A 585 -12.51 7.73 -17.89
CA ARG A 585 -11.20 8.04 -17.30
C ARG A 585 -10.43 8.93 -18.26
N PRO A 586 -10.48 10.25 -18.06
CA PRO A 586 -9.70 11.17 -18.87
C PRO A 586 -8.21 10.92 -18.74
N ASP A 587 -7.50 11.02 -19.86
CA ASP A 587 -6.04 10.97 -19.94
C ASP A 587 -5.51 12.19 -20.71
N GLU A 588 -4.20 12.40 -20.66
CA GLU A 588 -3.50 13.55 -21.25
C GLU A 588 -3.57 13.64 -22.78
N PHE A 589 -4.06 12.59 -23.46
CA PHE A 589 -4.24 12.55 -24.91
C PHE A 589 -5.69 12.82 -25.35
N TRP A 590 -6.61 13.05 -24.41
CA TRP A 590 -7.99 13.35 -24.74
C TRP A 590 -8.11 14.60 -25.62
N THR A 591 -8.85 14.43 -26.71
CA THR A 591 -9.19 15.52 -27.63
C THR A 591 -10.20 16.48 -26.98
N GLN A 592 -10.29 17.69 -27.54
CA GLN A 592 -11.28 18.68 -27.09
C GLN A 592 -12.73 18.18 -27.24
N ASP A 593 -13.00 17.34 -28.24
CA ASP A 593 -14.32 16.75 -28.44
C ASP A 593 -14.66 15.75 -27.32
N GLN A 594 -13.72 14.91 -26.91
CA GLN A 594 -13.91 13.98 -25.78
C GLN A 594 -14.15 14.73 -24.47
N TRP A 595 -13.37 15.78 -24.20
CA TRP A 595 -13.60 16.66 -23.05
C TRP A 595 -14.98 17.33 -23.10
N SER A 596 -15.41 17.77 -24.28
CA SER A 596 -16.74 18.35 -24.47
C SER A 596 -17.86 17.35 -24.15
N GLN A 597 -17.72 16.11 -24.61
CA GLN A 597 -18.68 15.04 -24.32
C GLN A 597 -18.74 14.74 -22.82
N LEU A 598 -17.60 14.66 -22.13
CA LEU A 598 -17.58 14.47 -20.68
C LEU A 598 -18.26 15.61 -19.94
N ARG A 599 -17.95 16.88 -20.29
CA ARG A 599 -18.62 18.05 -19.68
C ARG A 599 -20.13 17.99 -19.87
N GLN A 600 -20.61 17.57 -21.04
CA GLN A 600 -22.04 17.42 -21.30
C GLN A 600 -22.66 16.29 -20.47
N ARG A 601 -22.00 15.14 -20.36
CA ARG A 601 -22.46 14.01 -19.52
C ARG A 601 -22.50 14.37 -18.05
N VAL A 602 -21.46 15.03 -17.55
CA VAL A 602 -21.38 15.56 -16.19
C VAL A 602 -22.54 16.52 -15.91
N ARG A 603 -22.79 17.52 -16.77
CA ARG A 603 -23.95 18.43 -16.60
C ARG A 603 -25.27 17.69 -16.59
N THR A 604 -25.44 16.70 -17.48
CA THR A 604 -26.65 15.88 -17.54
C THR A 604 -26.86 15.07 -16.26
N ALA A 605 -25.78 14.52 -15.68
CA ALA A 605 -25.83 13.77 -14.44
C ALA A 605 -26.10 14.69 -13.24
N LEU A 606 -25.45 15.85 -13.15
CA LEU A 606 -25.68 16.85 -12.11
C LEU A 606 -27.13 17.35 -12.07
N ASN A 607 -27.81 17.46 -13.22
CA ASN A 607 -29.23 17.84 -13.27
C ASN A 607 -30.18 16.83 -12.60
N ARG A 608 -29.69 15.65 -12.23
CA ARG A 608 -30.43 14.61 -11.49
C ARG A 608 -30.16 14.66 -9.99
N GLU A 609 -29.19 15.45 -9.56
CA GLU A 609 -28.77 15.59 -8.17
C GLU A 609 -29.48 16.79 -7.52
N ASP A 610 -29.78 16.69 -6.23
CA ASP A 610 -30.30 17.81 -5.44
C ASP A 610 -29.12 18.58 -4.83
N LEU A 611 -28.67 19.62 -5.54
CA LEU A 611 -27.47 20.39 -5.20
C LEU A 611 -27.83 21.67 -4.42
N PRO A 612 -27.15 21.95 -3.29
CA PRO A 612 -27.35 23.21 -2.59
C PRO A 612 -26.85 24.39 -3.44
N THR A 613 -27.54 25.53 -3.35
CA THR A 613 -27.12 26.75 -4.03
C THR A 613 -25.94 27.40 -3.31
N LEU A 614 -24.72 27.15 -3.80
CA LEU A 614 -23.48 27.73 -3.29
C LEU A 614 -23.07 29.04 -4.00
N THR A 615 -23.68 29.36 -5.13
CA THR A 615 -23.51 30.68 -5.75
C THR A 615 -24.37 31.73 -5.04
N PRO A 616 -23.91 32.98 -4.91
CA PRO A 616 -24.72 34.09 -4.42
C PRO A 616 -26.02 34.29 -5.19
#